data_AF-A0AAV9ISV3-F1
#
_entry.id   AF-A0AAV9ISV3-F1
#
_cell.length_a   1.000
_cell.length_b   1.000
_cell.length_c   1.000
_cell.angle_alpha   90.00
_cell.angle_beta   90.00
_cell.angle_gamma   90.00
#
_symmetry.space_group_name_H-M   'P 1'
#
loop_
_entity.id
_entity.type
_entity.pdbx_description
1 polymer ?
#
loop_
_entity_poly.entity_id
_entity_poly.type
_entity_poly.pdbx_seq_one_letter_code
_entity_poly.pdbx_strand_id
1 'polypeptide(L)'
;MGRLADVLLRLPGMRPLVNALAKWYQREVEAELRKYGLRYDDLLLETDPEVQRAIEQLPPAEYALRLKRFKRALDLSMKKTHLAEDIAAKEDVWNPYIRERLALLERKRQQQIEAGG
;
A
#
# COMPACT_ATOMS: atom_id res chain seq x y z
N MET A 1 -0.95 7.82 -15.84
CA MET A 1 -0.79 9.20 -15.31
C MET A 1 -1.44 10.15 -16.30
N GLY A 2 -2.33 11.03 -15.84
CA GLY A 2 -3.17 11.85 -16.73
C GLY A 2 -2.38 12.97 -17.42
N ARG A 3 -2.79 13.32 -18.65
CA ARG A 3 -2.15 14.35 -19.50
C ARG A 3 -1.95 15.70 -18.79
N LEU A 4 -2.80 16.05 -17.83
CA LEU A 4 -2.74 17.29 -17.06
C LEU A 4 -1.63 17.30 -15.99
N ALA A 5 -1.38 16.15 -15.35
CA ALA A 5 -0.33 16.04 -14.34
C ALA A 5 1.06 16.20 -14.99
N ASP A 6 1.23 15.68 -16.19
CA ASP A 6 2.48 15.82 -16.96
C ASP A 6 2.75 17.28 -17.35
N VAL A 7 1.71 18.05 -17.66
CA VAL A 7 1.84 19.48 -17.95
C VAL A 7 2.18 20.27 -16.70
N LEU A 8 1.50 20.01 -15.57
CA LEU A 8 1.78 20.66 -14.29
C LEU A 8 3.22 20.39 -13.81
N LEU A 9 3.66 19.14 -13.91
CA LEU A 9 5.02 18.73 -13.53
C LEU A 9 6.09 19.20 -14.53
N ARG A 10 5.75 19.71 -15.71
CA ARG A 10 6.74 20.31 -16.64
C ARG A 10 7.06 21.76 -16.30
N LEU A 11 6.25 22.42 -15.48
CA LEU A 11 6.54 23.79 -15.04
C LEU A 11 7.80 23.82 -14.16
N PRO A 12 8.67 24.82 -14.34
CA PRO A 12 9.89 24.96 -13.54
C PRO A 12 9.54 25.12 -12.06
N GLY A 13 10.27 24.42 -11.18
CA GLY A 13 10.04 24.48 -9.73
C GLY A 13 8.87 23.64 -9.20
N MET A 14 7.95 23.17 -10.05
CA MET A 14 6.80 22.37 -9.59
C MET A 14 7.18 20.95 -9.17
N ARG A 15 8.12 20.29 -9.86
CA ARG A 15 8.60 18.95 -9.49
C ARG A 15 9.17 18.87 -8.07
N PRO A 16 10.15 19.70 -7.66
CA PRO A 16 10.69 19.61 -6.31
C PRO A 16 9.63 19.94 -5.24
N LEU A 17 8.70 20.86 -5.53
CA LEU A 17 7.58 21.17 -4.63
C LEU A 17 6.65 19.97 -4.45
N VAL A 18 6.17 19.37 -5.55
CA VAL A 18 5.31 18.18 -5.49
C VAL A 18 6.02 17.02 -4.80
N ASN A 19 7.32 16.84 -5.04
CA ASN A 19 8.11 15.81 -4.36
C ASN A 19 8.24 16.07 -2.85
N ALA A 20 8.40 17.33 -2.43
CA ALA A 20 8.45 17.69 -1.02
C ALA A 20 7.10 17.42 -0.32
N LEU A 21 6.00 17.80 -0.97
CA LEU A 21 4.65 17.53 -0.49
C LEU A 21 4.36 16.02 -0.42
N ALA A 22 4.78 15.26 -1.43
CA ALA A 22 4.63 13.80 -1.45
C ALA A 22 5.41 13.14 -0.31
N LYS A 23 6.65 13.59 -0.03
CA LYS A 23 7.45 13.08 1.10
C LYS A 23 6.83 13.42 2.45
N TRP A 24 6.28 14.62 2.61
CA TRP A 24 5.56 14.99 3.82
C TRP A 24 4.33 14.08 4.01
N TYR A 25 3.51 13.92 2.97
CA TYR A 25 2.34 13.05 3.04
C TYR A 25 2.69 11.59 3.33
N GLN A 26 3.74 11.06 2.69
CA GLN A 26 4.23 9.71 2.95
C GLN A 26 4.62 9.51 4.42
N ARG A 27 5.28 10.49 5.05
CA ARG A 27 5.64 10.43 6.47
C ARG A 27 4.42 10.38 7.37
N GLU A 28 3.37 11.15 7.08
CA GLU A 28 2.16 11.12 7.90
C GLU A 28 1.36 9.82 7.72
N VAL A 29 1.27 9.31 6.49
CA VAL A 29 0.67 8.00 6.23
C VAL A 29 1.43 6.91 6.99
N GLU A 30 2.76 6.96 6.95
CA GLU A 30 3.60 6.01 7.68
C GLU A 30 3.37 6.10 9.19
N ALA A 31 3.34 7.30 9.76
CA ALA A 31 3.09 7.52 11.18
C ALA A 31 1.73 6.96 11.61
N GLU A 32 0.67 7.19 10.82
CA GLU A 32 -0.66 6.65 11.11
C GLU A 32 -0.71 5.11 11.02
N LEU A 33 -0.09 4.52 10.00
CA LEU A 33 -0.06 3.06 9.84
C LEU A 33 0.72 2.37 10.96
N ARG A 34 1.84 2.96 11.40
CA ARG A 34 2.63 2.45 12.53
C ARG A 34 1.83 2.37 13.83
N LYS A 35 0.94 3.34 14.10
CA LYS A 35 0.07 3.34 15.30
C LYS A 35 -0.80 2.09 15.40
N TYR A 36 -1.22 1.51 14.27
CA TYR A 36 -2.06 0.31 14.23
C TYR A 36 -1.26 -0.96 13.86
N GLY A 37 0.03 -0.82 13.54
CA GLY A 37 0.86 -1.90 13.04
C GLY A 37 0.35 -2.47 11.73
N LEU A 38 -0.11 -1.59 10.84
CA LEU A 38 -0.51 -1.94 9.48
C LEU A 38 0.64 -1.66 8.52
N ARG A 39 0.70 -2.43 7.42
CA ARG A 39 1.54 -2.13 6.26
C ARG A 39 0.74 -1.38 5.22
N TYR A 40 1.43 -0.67 4.33
CA TYR A 40 0.76 0.08 3.26
C TYR A 40 -0.08 -0.82 2.34
N ASP A 41 0.39 -2.04 2.05
CA ASP A 41 -0.32 -3.04 1.27
C ASP A 41 -1.62 -3.53 1.94
N ASP A 42 -1.79 -3.31 3.26
CA ASP A 42 -3.02 -3.63 3.98
C ASP A 42 -4.16 -2.66 3.61
N LEU A 43 -3.86 -1.51 3.00
CA LEU A 43 -4.84 -0.51 2.55
C LEU A 43 -5.50 -0.84 1.20
N LEU A 44 -5.00 -1.85 0.48
CA LEU A 44 -5.55 -2.24 -0.82
C LEU A 44 -6.97 -2.79 -0.66
N LEU A 45 -7.89 -2.31 -1.51
CA LEU A 45 -9.29 -2.70 -1.47
C LEU A 45 -9.48 -4.11 -2.02
N GLU A 46 -9.99 -5.01 -1.19
CA GLU A 46 -10.25 -6.41 -1.58
C GLU A 46 -11.41 -6.55 -2.57
N THR A 47 -12.21 -5.50 -2.78
CA THR A 47 -13.24 -5.44 -3.83
C THR A 47 -12.66 -5.39 -5.24
N ASP A 48 -11.37 -5.05 -5.38
CA ASP A 48 -10.67 -5.13 -6.66
C ASP A 48 -10.32 -6.60 -6.96
N PRO A 49 -10.82 -7.18 -8.08
CA PRO A 49 -10.55 -8.57 -8.44
C PRO A 49 -9.06 -8.93 -8.54
N GLU A 50 -8.19 -8.00 -8.95
CA GLU A 50 -6.75 -8.28 -9.06
C GLU A 50 -6.09 -8.31 -7.68
N VAL A 51 -6.55 -7.46 -6.75
CA VAL A 51 -6.10 -7.49 -5.35
C VAL A 51 -6.54 -8.80 -4.69
N GLN A 52 -7.80 -9.21 -4.89
CA GLN A 52 -8.31 -10.48 -4.37
C GLN A 52 -7.49 -11.67 -4.88
N ARG A 53 -7.25 -11.74 -6.19
CA ARG A 53 -6.39 -12.77 -6.80
C ARG A 53 -4.96 -12.75 -6.24
N ALA A 54 -4.40 -11.57 -6.01
CA ALA A 54 -3.07 -11.45 -5.41
C ALA A 54 -3.03 -12.00 -3.98
N ILE A 55 -4.07 -11.74 -3.19
CA ILE A 55 -4.21 -12.26 -1.82
C ILE A 55 -4.36 -13.78 -1.82
N GLU A 56 -5.18 -14.34 -2.71
CA GLU A 56 -5.39 -15.80 -2.84
C GLU A 56 -4.11 -16.56 -3.22
N GLN A 57 -3.16 -15.88 -3.88
CA GLN A 57 -1.87 -16.44 -4.28
C GLN A 57 -0.76 -16.25 -3.23
N LEU A 58 -1.06 -15.62 -2.09
CA LEU A 58 -0.05 -15.44 -1.04
C LEU A 58 0.35 -16.79 -0.43
N PRO A 59 1.64 -16.96 -0.05
CA PRO A 59 2.03 -18.07 0.80
C PRO A 59 1.20 -18.08 2.10
N PRO A 60 0.79 -19.25 2.62
CA PRO A 60 -0.05 -19.33 3.81
C PRO A 60 0.51 -18.57 5.03
N ALA A 61 1.84 -18.55 5.18
CA ALA A 61 2.52 -17.82 6.24
C ALA A 61 2.31 -16.29 6.14
N GLU A 62 2.46 -15.71 4.94
CA GLU A 62 2.25 -14.28 4.71
C GLU A 62 0.78 -13.89 4.89
N TYR A 63 -0.13 -14.75 4.44
CA TYR A 63 -1.57 -14.55 4.66
C TYR A 63 -1.91 -14.53 6.16
N ALA A 64 -1.35 -15.46 6.94
CA ALA A 64 -1.54 -15.48 8.40
C ALA A 64 -0.97 -14.21 9.07
N LEU A 65 0.17 -13.71 8.61
CA LEU A 65 0.75 -12.45 9.11
C LEU A 65 -0.13 -11.24 8.77
N ARG A 66 -0.72 -11.18 7.56
CA ARG A 66 -1.73 -10.17 7.17
C ARG A 66 -2.92 -10.19 8.11
N LEU A 67 -3.50 -11.38 8.35
CA LEU A 67 -4.63 -11.53 9.27
C LEU A 67 -4.29 -11.09 10.70
N LYS A 68 -3.07 -11.38 11.18
CA LYS A 68 -2.61 -10.93 12.50
C LYS A 68 -2.58 -9.40 12.59
N ARG A 69 -2.10 -8.71 11.55
CA ARG A 69 -2.10 -7.23 11.49
C ARG A 69 -3.53 -6.68 11.54
N PHE A 70 -4.46 -7.25 10.76
CA PHE A 70 -5.85 -6.79 10.79
C PHE A 70 -6.54 -7.03 12.14
N LYS A 71 -6.36 -8.21 12.75
CA LYS A 71 -6.91 -8.49 14.08
C LYS A 71 -6.40 -7.48 15.12
N ARG A 72 -5.11 -7.17 15.09
CA ARG A 72 -4.47 -6.17 15.95
C ARG A 72 -5.02 -4.77 15.69
N ALA A 73 -5.08 -4.34 14.43
CA ALA A 73 -5.59 -3.02 14.08
C ALA A 73 -7.07 -2.84 14.48
N LEU A 74 -7.88 -3.89 14.29
CA LEU A 74 -9.29 -3.89 14.71
C LEU A 74 -9.42 -3.76 16.22
N ASP A 75 -8.67 -4.56 16.99
CA ASP A 75 -8.67 -4.51 18.46
C ASP A 75 -8.30 -3.12 18.98
N LEU A 76 -7.24 -2.52 18.43
CA LEU A 76 -6.79 -1.18 18.79
C LEU A 76 -7.82 -0.10 18.44
N SER A 77 -8.41 -0.19 17.24
CA SER A 77 -9.43 0.73 16.75
C SER A 77 -10.70 0.66 17.60
N MET A 78 -11.10 -0.54 18.02
CA MET A 78 -12.22 -0.73 18.95
C MET A 78 -11.92 -0.13 20.32
N LYS A 79 -10.69 -0.32 20.83
CA LYS A 79 -10.24 0.22 22.12
C LYS A 79 -9.93 1.71 22.11
N LYS A 80 -9.86 2.35 20.94
CA LYS A 80 -9.39 3.75 20.79
C LYS A 80 -8.00 3.96 21.38
N THR A 81 -7.12 2.98 21.17
CA THR A 81 -5.73 2.99 21.63
C THR A 81 -4.78 2.70 20.46
N HIS A 82 -3.49 2.91 20.68
CA HIS A 82 -2.45 2.66 19.68
C HIS A 82 -1.40 1.68 20.20
N LEU A 83 -0.56 1.16 19.30
CA LEU A 83 0.62 0.41 19.68
C LEU A 83 1.52 1.24 20.60
N ALA A 84 2.20 0.53 21.51
CA ALA A 84 3.34 1.10 22.22
C ALA A 84 4.42 1.52 21.21
N GLU A 85 5.08 2.65 21.49
CA GLU A 85 6.00 3.31 20.57
C GLU A 85 7.20 2.42 20.18
N ASP A 86 7.70 1.62 21.13
CA ASP A 86 8.80 0.68 20.93
C ASP A 86 8.46 -0.45 19.95
N ILE A 87 7.19 -0.86 19.90
CA ILE A 87 6.68 -1.85 18.95
C ILE A 87 6.41 -1.19 17.61
N ALA A 88 5.74 -0.02 17.61
CA ALA A 88 5.41 0.74 16.39
C ALA A 88 6.67 1.14 15.60
N ALA A 89 7.79 1.43 16.29
CA ALA A 89 9.07 1.75 15.66
C ALA A 89 9.67 0.57 14.86
N LYS A 90 9.36 -0.68 15.24
CA LYS A 90 9.86 -1.90 14.58
C LYS A 90 9.04 -2.30 13.35
N GLU A 91 7.86 -1.72 13.17
CA GLU A 91 7.01 -2.04 12.01
C GLU A 91 7.61 -1.46 10.73
N ASP A 92 7.73 -2.32 9.71
CA ASP A 92 8.13 -1.92 8.37
C ASP A 92 6.89 -1.73 7.50
N VAL A 93 6.39 -0.50 7.48
CA VAL A 93 5.15 -0.11 6.78
C VAL A 93 5.28 -0.26 5.26
N TRP A 94 6.48 0.00 4.73
CA TRP A 94 6.72 0.08 3.29
C TRP A 94 7.16 -1.24 2.67
N ASN A 95 7.43 -2.28 3.46
CA ASN A 95 7.73 -3.62 2.98
C ASN A 95 6.56 -4.21 2.17
N PRO A 96 6.70 -4.32 0.83
CA PRO A 96 5.63 -4.80 -0.03
C PRO A 96 5.47 -6.30 0.10
N TYR A 97 4.23 -6.79 0.00
CA TYR A 97 3.95 -8.22 -0.05
C TYR A 97 2.79 -8.58 -0.98
N ILE A 98 1.95 -7.61 -1.36
CA ILE A 98 0.89 -7.75 -2.36
C ILE A 98 1.22 -6.95 -3.62
N ARG A 99 1.72 -5.72 -3.49
CA ARG A 99 1.89 -4.82 -4.65
C ARG A 99 2.81 -5.37 -5.73
N GLU A 100 3.86 -6.10 -5.35
CA GLU A 100 4.73 -6.78 -6.31
C GLU A 100 3.99 -7.85 -7.12
N ARG A 101 3.14 -8.64 -6.46
CA ARG A 101 2.28 -9.63 -7.12
C ARG A 101 1.24 -8.97 -8.01
N LEU A 102 0.62 -7.89 -7.53
CA LEU A 102 -0.38 -7.13 -8.27
C LEU A 102 0.21 -6.60 -9.59
N ALA A 103 1.39 -5.99 -9.55
CA ALA A 103 2.08 -5.50 -10.75
C ALA A 103 2.38 -6.62 -11.76
N LEU A 104 2.65 -7.85 -11.31
CA LEU A 104 2.83 -8.99 -12.20
C LEU A 104 1.51 -9.43 -12.85
N LEU A 105 0.41 -9.44 -12.10
CA LEU A 105 -0.92 -9.79 -12.63
C LEU A 105 -1.39 -8.77 -13.66
N GLU A 106 -1.23 -7.48 -13.37
CA GLU A 106 -1.54 -6.38 -14.30
C GLU A 106 -0.75 -6.50 -15.61
N ARG A 107 0.55 -6.78 -15.53
CA ARG A 107 1.39 -7.00 -16.72
C ARG A 107 0.93 -8.20 -17.54
N LYS A 108 0.61 -9.33 -16.89
CA LYS A 108 0.09 -10.52 -17.59
C LYS A 108 -1.24 -10.23 -18.27
N ARG A 109 -2.14 -9.52 -17.61
CA ARG A 109 -3.43 -9.11 -18.17
C ARG A 109 -3.23 -8.20 -19.39
N GLN A 110 -2.32 -7.24 -19.31
CA GLN A 110 -2.01 -6.35 -20.42
C GLN A 110 -1.47 -7.12 -21.64
N GLN A 111 -0.55 -8.07 -21.42
CA GLN A 111 -0.03 -8.93 -22.49
C GLN A 111 -1.13 -9.80 -23.13
N GLN A 112 -2.09 -10.29 -22.34
CA GLN A 112 -3.23 -11.05 -22.87
C GLN A 112 -4.17 -10.19 -23.72
N ILE A 113 -4.40 -8.93 -23.30
CA ILE A 113 -5.19 -7.97 -24.08
C ILE A 113 -4.50 -7.64 -25.41
N GLU A 114 -3.17 -7.47 -25.38
CA GLU A 114 -2.36 -7.18 -26.57
C GLU A 114 -2.22 -8.38 -27.51
N ALA A 115 -2.22 -9.61 -27.00
CA ALA A 115 -2.14 -10.83 -27.79
C ALA A 115 -3.50 -11.33 -28.30
N GLY A 116 -4.60 -10.89 -27.68
CA GLY A 116 -5.97 -11.30 -27.99
C GLY A 116 -6.79 -10.26 -28.75
N GLY A 117 -6.18 -9.12 -29.13
CA GLY A 117 -6.75 -8.10 -30.04
C GLY A 117 -6.03 -8.12 -31.38
#